data_AF-A0A2V5SV97-F1
#
_entry.id   AF-A0A2V5SV97-F1
#
_cell.length_a   1.000
_cell.length_b   1.000
_cell.length_c   1.000
_cell.angle_alpha   90.00
_cell.angle_beta   90.00
_cell.angle_gamma   90.00
#
_symmetry.space_group_name_H-M   'P 1'
#
loop_
_entity.id
_entity.type
_entity.pdbx_description
1 polymer ?
#
loop_
_entity_poly.entity_id
_entity_poly.type
_entity_poly.pdbx_seq_one_letter_code
_entity_poly.pdbx_strand_id
1 'polypeptide(L)'
;MVLHRLPLTLLKNAAGTFCREMSQRLEPLFRAAEKTPDSRYYLSARGERSVGPFPMTEVKWMIRCRHFPPDVLIRPENESLWVSYRHHTSQAIVGRALSGIVTQVRRIQVYVSAWRSKSAETLPNS
;
A
#
# COMPACT_ATOMS: atom_id res chain seq x y z
N MET A 1 -2.68 10.60 -42.83
CA MET A 1 -2.52 9.61 -41.74
C MET A 1 -3.41 10.05 -40.58
N VAL A 2 -4.55 9.38 -40.39
CA VAL A 2 -5.57 9.77 -39.41
C VAL A 2 -5.16 9.18 -38.05
N LEU A 3 -4.64 10.02 -37.15
CA LEU A 3 -4.43 9.62 -35.76
C LEU A 3 -5.80 9.51 -35.08
N HIS A 4 -6.17 8.28 -34.73
CA HIS A 4 -7.37 7.95 -33.97
C HIS A 4 -7.47 8.82 -32.69
N ARG A 5 -8.38 9.79 -32.70
CA ARG A 5 -8.86 10.46 -31.49
C ARG A 5 -9.72 9.48 -30.70
N LEU A 6 -9.08 8.63 -29.88
CA LEU A 6 -9.78 7.95 -28.80
C LEU A 6 -10.42 9.02 -27.89
N PRO A 7 -11.72 8.95 -27.60
CA PRO A 7 -12.38 9.92 -26.74
C PRO A 7 -11.70 9.93 -25.38
N LEU A 8 -11.07 11.04 -25.01
CA LEU A 8 -10.33 11.22 -23.75
C LEU A 8 -11.23 11.05 -22.49
N THR A 9 -12.55 10.95 -22.68
CA THR A 9 -13.55 10.55 -21.69
C THR A 9 -13.45 9.07 -21.31
N LEU A 10 -13.13 8.18 -22.27
CA LEU A 10 -12.85 6.76 -22.00
C LEU A 10 -11.63 6.59 -21.11
N LEU A 11 -10.58 7.39 -21.33
CA LEU A 11 -9.37 7.40 -20.48
C LEU A 11 -9.66 7.87 -19.05
N LYS A 12 -10.54 8.86 -18.86
CA LYS A 12 -10.93 9.38 -17.53
C LYS A 12 -11.74 8.33 -16.74
N ASN A 13 -12.66 7.64 -17.42
CA ASN A 13 -13.43 6.56 -16.83
C ASN A 13 -12.55 5.36 -16.50
N ALA A 14 -11.65 4.96 -17.41
CA ALA A 14 -10.74 3.83 -17.24
C ALA A 14 -9.71 4.07 -16.13
N ALA A 15 -9.11 5.27 -16.03
CA ALA A 15 -8.17 5.57 -14.94
C ALA A 15 -8.85 5.63 -13.56
N GLY A 16 -10.08 6.16 -13.50
CA GLY A 16 -10.89 6.18 -12.28
C GLY A 16 -11.33 4.79 -11.83
N THR A 17 -11.79 3.94 -12.76
CA THR A 17 -12.13 2.55 -12.46
C THR A 17 -10.89 1.75 -12.09
N PHE A 18 -9.78 1.91 -12.81
CA PHE A 18 -8.51 1.26 -12.50
C PHE A 18 -8.02 1.61 -11.10
N CYS A 19 -7.99 2.89 -10.72
CA CYS A 19 -7.59 3.29 -9.38
C CYS A 19 -8.52 2.72 -8.29
N ARG A 20 -9.84 2.69 -8.53
CA ARG A 20 -10.81 2.14 -7.59
C ARG A 20 -10.67 0.63 -7.44
N GLU A 21 -10.52 -0.08 -8.54
CA GLU A 21 -10.38 -1.54 -8.56
C GLU A 21 -9.03 -1.98 -8.00
N MET A 22 -7.95 -1.28 -8.33
CA MET A 22 -6.63 -1.48 -7.71
C MET A 22 -6.66 -1.18 -6.21
N SER A 23 -7.35 -0.12 -5.77
CA SER A 23 -7.53 0.14 -4.34
C SER A 23 -8.24 -1.00 -3.62
N GLN A 24 -9.31 -1.54 -4.19
CA GLN A 24 -10.06 -2.65 -3.59
C GLN A 24 -9.25 -3.96 -3.55
N ARG A 25 -8.55 -4.30 -4.63
CA ARG A 25 -7.74 -5.53 -4.70
C ARG A 25 -6.49 -5.47 -3.82
N LEU A 26 -5.93 -4.28 -3.62
CA LEU A 26 -4.72 -4.07 -2.83
C LEU A 26 -4.99 -3.64 -1.39
N GLU A 27 -6.26 -3.50 -1.00
CA GLU A 27 -6.69 -3.15 0.36
C GLU A 27 -5.96 -3.98 1.46
N PRO A 28 -5.76 -5.31 1.33
CA PRO A 28 -5.01 -6.08 2.33
C PRO A 28 -3.55 -5.63 2.46
N LEU A 29 -2.90 -5.25 1.35
CA LEU A 29 -1.52 -4.77 1.34
C LEU A 29 -1.42 -3.35 1.89
N PHE A 30 -2.42 -2.50 1.65
CA PHE A 30 -2.50 -1.16 2.24
C PHE A 30 -2.70 -1.22 3.75
N ARG A 31 -3.60 -2.07 4.24
CA ARG A 31 -3.76 -2.31 5.68
C ARG A 31 -2.50 -2.86 6.32
N ALA A 32 -1.80 -3.78 5.66
CA ALA A 32 -0.51 -4.28 6.15
C ALA A 32 0.57 -3.17 6.21
N ALA A 33 0.49 -2.18 5.31
CA ALA A 33 1.36 -1.02 5.29
C ALA A 33 1.01 0.04 6.35
N GLU A 34 -0.26 0.16 6.73
CA GLU A 34 -0.83 1.14 7.67
C GLU A 34 -0.73 0.77 9.15
N LYS A 35 -0.20 -0.42 9.51
CA LYS A 35 -0.13 -0.85 10.92
C LYS A 35 0.48 0.25 11.79
N THR A 36 -0.28 0.65 12.80
CA THR A 36 -0.05 1.81 13.65
C THR A 36 1.29 1.73 14.39
N PRO A 37 1.95 2.86 14.67
CA PRO A 37 3.22 2.91 15.41
C PRO A 37 3.15 2.24 16.79
N ASP A 38 1.96 2.15 17.39
CA ASP A 38 1.72 1.51 18.69
C ASP A 38 1.44 -0.01 18.60
N SER A 39 1.43 -0.59 17.40
CA SER A 39 1.21 -2.03 17.24
C SER A 39 2.34 -2.83 17.88
N ARG A 40 2.01 -3.67 18.87
CA ARG A 40 2.93 -4.62 19.51
C ARG A 40 2.71 -6.04 18.98
N TYR A 41 3.76 -6.85 19.03
CA TYR A 41 3.82 -8.16 18.40
C TYR A 41 4.38 -9.22 19.35
N TYR A 42 3.75 -10.37 19.36
CA TYR A 42 4.29 -11.60 19.92
C TYR A 42 5.15 -12.31 18.86
N LEU A 43 6.25 -12.93 19.27
CA LEU A 43 7.08 -13.79 18.42
C LEU A 43 6.94 -15.25 18.84
N SER A 44 7.04 -16.16 17.87
CA SER A 44 7.20 -17.59 18.13
C SER A 44 8.00 -18.27 17.03
N ALA A 45 8.87 -19.22 17.39
CA ALA A 45 9.62 -20.01 16.42
C ALA A 45 8.72 -20.99 15.64
N ARG A 46 7.66 -21.53 16.29
CA ARG A 46 6.74 -22.53 15.71
C ARG A 46 5.26 -22.29 16.03
N GLY A 47 4.92 -21.20 16.72
CA GLY A 47 3.56 -20.90 17.17
C GLY A 47 3.19 -21.52 18.53
N GLU A 48 4.09 -22.29 19.15
CA GLU A 48 3.83 -23.03 20.39
C GLU A 48 4.09 -22.18 21.65
N ARG A 49 5.16 -21.39 21.66
CA ARG A 49 5.51 -20.50 22.78
C ARG A 49 5.65 -19.07 22.27
N SER A 50 4.79 -18.18 22.76
CA SER A 50 4.80 -16.75 22.44
C SER A 50 5.74 -15.99 23.37
N VAL A 51 6.56 -15.10 22.82
CA VAL A 51 7.41 -14.15 23.55
C VAL A 51 6.98 -12.73 23.19
N GLY A 52 6.77 -11.86 24.18
CA GLY A 52 6.36 -10.46 23.98
C GLY A 52 5.19 -10.04 24.87
N PRO A 53 4.48 -8.94 24.53
CA PRO A 53 4.49 -8.25 23.24
C PRO A 53 5.55 -7.13 23.12
N PHE A 54 6.19 -7.02 21.96
CA PHE A 54 7.24 -6.02 21.68
C PHE A 54 6.86 -5.08 20.53
N PRO A 55 7.32 -3.83 20.52
CA PRO A 55 7.18 -2.97 19.36
C PRO A 55 7.95 -3.53 18.15
N MET A 56 7.48 -3.23 16.94
CA MET A 56 8.09 -3.74 15.69
C MET A 56 9.58 -3.35 15.53
N THR A 57 10.01 -2.24 16.13
CA THR A 57 11.42 -1.82 16.18
C THR A 57 12.30 -2.84 16.92
N GLU A 58 11.84 -3.32 18.07
CA GLU A 58 12.53 -4.34 18.87
C GLU A 58 12.47 -5.71 18.18
N VAL A 59 11.33 -6.07 17.58
CA VAL A 59 11.20 -7.31 16.77
C VAL A 59 12.27 -7.34 15.66
N LYS A 60 12.38 -6.24 14.90
CA LYS A 60 13.41 -6.08 13.86
C LYS A 60 14.82 -6.22 14.42
N TRP A 61 15.09 -5.62 15.57
CA TRP A 61 16.39 -5.69 16.22
C TRP A 61 16.72 -7.11 16.66
N MET A 62 15.80 -7.82 17.31
CA MET A 62 15.99 -9.20 17.75
C MET A 62 16.28 -10.15 16.57
N ILE A 63 15.60 -9.99 15.45
CA ILE A 63 15.84 -10.79 14.24
C ILE A 63 17.20 -10.42 13.62
N ARG A 64 17.55 -9.13 13.57
CA ARG A 64 18.85 -8.66 13.06
C ARG A 64 20.02 -9.19 13.90
N CYS A 65 19.85 -9.24 15.21
CA CYS A 65 20.81 -9.81 16.16
C CYS A 65 20.77 -11.33 16.25
N ARG A 66 19.97 -12.01 15.41
CA ARG A 66 19.85 -13.47 15.33
C ARG A 66 19.33 -14.14 16.61
N HIS A 67 18.62 -13.41 17.48
CA HIS A 67 17.89 -14.01 18.61
C HIS A 67 16.71 -14.87 18.12
N PHE A 68 16.16 -14.53 16.95
CA PHE A 68 15.14 -15.31 16.25
C PHE A 68 15.54 -15.52 14.78
N PRO A 69 15.12 -16.63 14.17
CA PRO A 69 15.34 -16.84 12.74
C PRO A 69 14.54 -15.82 11.90
N PRO A 70 14.97 -15.52 10.65
CA PRO A 70 14.24 -14.62 9.75
C PRO A 70 12.80 -15.06 9.45
N ASP A 71 12.54 -16.36 9.58
CA ASP A 71 11.27 -17.01 9.27
C ASP A 71 10.33 -17.08 10.49
N VAL A 72 10.70 -16.44 11.60
CA VAL A 72 9.93 -16.39 12.84
C VAL A 72 8.49 -15.95 12.59
N LEU A 73 7.56 -16.58 13.30
CA LEU A 73 6.15 -16.19 13.27
C LEU A 73 5.95 -15.01 14.21
N ILE A 74 5.24 -14.01 13.72
CA ILE A 74 4.79 -12.86 14.48
C ILE A 74 3.27 -12.82 14.52
N ARG A 75 2.73 -12.36 15.65
CA ARG A 75 1.29 -12.14 15.81
C ARG A 75 1.07 -10.78 16.47
N PRO A 76 0.38 -9.83 15.82
CA PRO A 76 -0.03 -8.58 16.44
C PRO A 76 -0.89 -8.82 17.68
N GLU A 77 -0.81 -7.95 18.68
CA GLU A 77 -1.53 -8.09 19.94
C GLU A 77 -3.05 -8.19 19.78
N ASN A 78 -3.60 -7.48 18.79
CA ASN A 78 -5.04 -7.43 18.50
C ASN A 78 -5.49 -8.46 17.44
N GLU A 79 -4.62 -9.38 17.03
CA GLU A 79 -4.90 -10.38 16.00
C GLU A 79 -4.71 -11.80 16.57
N SER A 80 -5.51 -12.75 16.08
CA SER A 80 -5.43 -14.15 16.52
C SER A 80 -4.47 -15.00 15.70
N LEU A 81 -4.14 -14.56 14.48
CA LEU A 81 -3.40 -15.35 13.50
C LEU A 81 -1.90 -15.08 13.51
N TRP A 82 -1.11 -16.15 13.50
CA TRP A 82 0.33 -16.07 13.29
C TRP A 82 0.65 -15.85 11.82
N VAL A 83 1.59 -14.95 11.55
CA VAL A 83 2.08 -14.65 10.20
C VAL A 83 3.60 -14.67 10.21
N SER A 84 4.23 -15.20 9.16
CA SER A 84 5.69 -15.12 9.02
C SER A 84 6.16 -13.66 8.98
N TYR A 85 7.20 -13.33 9.76
CA TYR A 85 7.81 -11.99 9.77
C TYR A 85 8.27 -11.55 8.37
N ARG A 86 8.87 -12.46 7.61
CA ARG A 86 9.30 -12.21 6.23
C ARG A 86 8.11 -11.87 5.34
N HIS A 87 7.01 -12.60 5.48
CA HIS A 87 5.79 -12.34 4.70
C HIS A 87 5.18 -10.98 5.07
N HIS A 88 5.03 -10.72 6.37
CA HIS A 88 4.50 -9.47 6.89
C HIS A 88 5.30 -8.25 6.42
N THR A 89 6.63 -8.31 6.50
CA THR A 89 7.50 -7.21 6.06
C THR A 89 7.48 -7.03 4.54
N SER A 90 7.46 -8.12 3.76
CA SER A 90 7.36 -8.06 2.30
C SER A 90 6.03 -7.44 1.87
N GLN A 91 4.92 -7.88 2.48
CA GLN A 91 3.60 -7.29 2.24
C GLN A 91 3.55 -5.81 2.59
N ALA A 92 4.11 -5.41 3.73
CA ALA A 92 4.15 -4.00 4.11
C ALA A 92 4.98 -3.14 3.14
N ILE A 93 6.12 -3.65 2.65
CA ILE A 93 6.97 -2.94 1.67
C ILE A 93 6.21 -2.78 0.35
N VAL A 94 5.63 -3.88 -0.17
CA VAL A 94 4.86 -3.87 -1.41
C VAL A 94 3.63 -2.96 -1.27
N GLY A 95 2.92 -3.04 -0.15
CA GLY A 95 1.78 -2.17 0.16
C GLY A 95 2.13 -0.70 0.17
N ARG A 96 3.26 -0.32 0.81
CA ARG A 96 3.75 1.08 0.80
C ARG A 96 4.10 1.55 -0.60
N ALA A 97 4.80 0.73 -1.38
CA ALA A 97 5.18 1.07 -2.75
C ALA A 97 3.92 1.30 -3.63
N LEU A 98 2.97 0.37 -3.56
CA LEU A 98 1.71 0.46 -4.31
C LEU A 98 0.86 1.65 -3.87
N SER A 99 0.83 1.95 -2.57
CA SER A 99 0.09 3.10 -2.04
C SER A 99 0.69 4.42 -2.56
N GLY A 100 2.02 4.48 -2.61
CA GLY A 100 2.75 5.58 -3.25
C GLY A 100 2.37 5.75 -4.72
N ILE A 101 2.36 4.67 -5.50
CA ILE A 101 1.98 4.70 -6.94
C ILE A 101 0.54 5.20 -7.12
N VAL A 102 -0.43 4.63 -6.38
CA VAL A 102 -1.83 5.05 -6.47
C VAL A 102 -1.99 6.53 -6.11
N THR A 103 -1.27 7.00 -5.10
CA THR A 103 -1.27 8.42 -4.70
C THR A 103 -0.73 9.32 -5.81
N GLN A 104 0.37 8.93 -6.46
CA GLN A 104 0.94 9.70 -7.58
C GLN A 104 0.00 9.71 -8.78
N VAL A 105 -0.63 8.58 -9.13
CA VAL A 105 -1.61 8.52 -10.22
C VAL A 105 -2.80 9.44 -9.95
N ARG A 106 -3.33 9.44 -8.71
CA ARG A 106 -4.39 10.38 -8.32
C ARG A 106 -3.97 11.84 -8.45
N ARG A 107 -2.74 12.19 -8.03
CA ARG A 107 -2.21 13.56 -8.18
C ARG A 107 -2.11 13.96 -9.65
N ILE A 108 -1.56 13.11 -10.50
CA ILE A 108 -1.47 13.36 -11.95
C ILE A 108 -2.86 13.57 -12.56
N GLN A 109 -3.85 12.76 -12.16
CA GLN A 109 -5.23 12.94 -12.63
C GLN A 109 -5.81 14.30 -12.23
N VAL A 110 -5.52 14.79 -11.02
CA VAL A 110 -5.93 16.14 -10.57
C VAL A 110 -5.22 17.22 -11.39
N TYR A 111 -3.90 17.14 -11.57
CA TYR A 111 -3.15 18.12 -12.37
C TYR A 111 -3.62 18.19 -13.81
N VAL A 112 -3.83 17.04 -14.47
CA VAL A 112 -4.37 16.99 -15.83
C VAL A 112 -5.78 17.58 -15.91
N SER A 113 -6.62 17.34 -14.90
CA SER A 113 -7.97 17.91 -14.84
C SER A 113 -7.94 19.43 -14.65
N ALA A 114 -7.07 19.93 -13.78
CA ALA A 114 -6.89 21.36 -13.52
C ALA A 114 -6.32 22.11 -14.72
N TRP A 115 -5.29 21.54 -15.37
CA TRP A 115 -4.73 22.11 -16.60
C TRP A 115 -5.78 22.23 -17.71
N ARG A 116 -6.62 21.20 -17.89
CA ARG A 116 -7.73 21.25 -18.86
C ARG A 116 -8.79 22.30 -18.56
N SER A 117 -9.13 22.53 -17.29
CA SER A 117 -10.07 23.60 -16.91
C SER A 117 -9.53 24.96 -17.34
N LYS A 118 -8.24 25.20 -17.07
CA LYS A 118 -7.56 26.45 -17.43
C LYS A 118 -7.39 26.63 -18.94
N SER A 119 -7.17 25.54 -19.69
CA SER A 119 -7.11 25.57 -21.16
C SER A 119 -8.49 25.73 -21.82
N ALA A 120 -9.57 25.32 -21.17
CA ALA A 120 -10.93 25.52 -21.68
C ALA A 120 -11.42 26.97 -21.48
N GLU A 121 -10.99 27.64 -20.40
CA GLU A 121 -11.26 29.06 -20.14
C GLU A 121 -10.52 30.02 -21.09
N THR A 122 -9.49 29.56 -21.79
CA THR A 122 -8.65 30.38 -22.67
C THR A 122 -9.03 30.32 -24.15
N LEU A 123 -10.10 29.59 -24.51
CA LEU A 123 -10.69 29.67 -25.85
C LEU A 123 -11.68 30.84 -25.88
N PRO A 124 -11.42 31.93 -26.63
CA PRO A 124 -12.43 32.96 -26.83
C PRO A 124 -13.61 32.32 -27.56
N ASN A 125 -14.82 32.52 -27.02
CA ASN A 125 -16.05 32.30 -27.77
C ASN A 125 -15.97 33.16 -29.04
N SER A 126 -15.84 32.52 -30.19
CA SER A 126 -15.98 33.13 -31.52
C SER A 126 -16.91 32.24 -32.33
#